data_AF-A0A804PER6-F1
#
_entry.id   AF-A0A804PER6-F1
#
_cell.length_a   1.000
_cell.length_b   1.000
_cell.length_c   1.000
_cell.angle_alpha   90.00
_cell.angle_beta   90.00
_cell.angle_gamma   90.00
#
_symmetry.space_group_name_H-M   'P 1'
#
loop_
_entity.id
_entity.type
_entity.pdbx_description
1 polymer ?
#
loop_
_entity_poly.entity_id
_entity_poly.type
_entity_poly.pdbx_seq_one_letter_code
_entity_poly.pdbx_strand_id
1 'polypeptide(L)'
;MVLVFLSRKNEDVYSGDLNQLFAFVATALQSLVSKGLVEKEKLESFNLPIYGRSVGEVEDLVTQSGLFSMDLIKQFEMNWDPFDDSERSQKHECRQVHQIRAEVFNCLPFWRSHN
;
A
#
# COMPACT_ATOMS: atom_id res chain seq x y z
N MET A 1 6.31 -19.46 6.36
CA MET A 1 5.56 -18.80 5.28
C MET A 1 6.03 -17.35 5.22
N VAL A 2 6.24 -16.79 4.04
CA VAL A 2 6.63 -15.37 3.91
C VAL A 2 5.44 -14.59 3.41
N LEU A 3 4.98 -13.63 4.21
CA LEU A 3 3.92 -12.69 3.85
C LEU A 3 4.55 -11.33 3.55
N VAL A 4 4.07 -10.68 2.48
CA VAL A 4 4.49 -9.34 2.09
C VAL A 4 3.24 -8.49 1.96
N PHE A 5 3.17 -7.40 2.71
CA PHE A 5 2.04 -6.47 2.69
C PHE A 5 2.54 -5.04 2.85
N LEU A 6 1.73 -4.08 2.43
CA LEU A 6 2.00 -2.66 2.63
C LEU A 6 1.83 -2.32 4.11
N SER A 7 2.84 -1.68 4.69
CA SER A 7 2.88 -1.30 6.10
C SER A 7 3.28 0.16 6.25
N ARG A 8 2.81 0.81 7.31
CA ARG A 8 3.25 2.16 7.69
C ARG A 8 4.42 2.08 8.67
N LYS A 9 5.36 3.01 8.55
CA LYS A 9 6.51 3.14 9.47
C LYS A 9 6.11 3.77 10.81
N ASN A 10 5.15 4.68 10.78
CA ASN A 10 4.67 5.39 11.95
C ASN A 10 3.34 4.79 12.43
N GLU A 11 3.10 4.84 13.74
CA GLU A 11 1.82 4.45 14.35
C GLU A 11 0.68 5.43 14.01
N ASP A 12 1.01 6.70 13.73
CA ASP A 12 0.01 7.67 13.27
C ASP A 12 -0.46 7.32 11.86
N VAL A 13 -1.73 6.92 11.77
CA VAL A 13 -2.48 6.57 10.56
C VAL A 13 -2.43 7.67 9.51
N TYR A 14 -2.32 8.94 9.91
CA TYR A 14 -2.31 10.10 9.02
C TYR A 14 -0.91 10.54 8.59
N SER A 15 0.15 10.01 9.23
CA SER A 15 1.53 10.29 8.87
C SER A 15 2.14 9.14 8.04
N GLY A 16 2.71 9.45 6.87
CA GLY A 16 3.52 8.49 6.12
C GLY A 16 3.39 8.54 4.61
N ASP A 17 4.28 7.81 3.94
CA ASP A 17 4.44 7.85 2.48
C ASP A 17 3.21 7.32 1.72
N LEU A 18 2.51 6.31 2.27
CA LEU A 18 1.27 5.81 1.67
C LEU A 18 0.18 6.89 1.61
N ASN A 19 0.07 7.75 2.63
CA ASN A 19 -0.89 8.84 2.62
C ASN A 19 -0.52 9.90 1.59
N GLN A 20 0.78 10.17 1.42
CA GLN A 20 1.26 11.06 0.37
C GLN A 20 0.93 10.50 -1.02
N LEU A 21 1.13 9.19 -1.24
CA LEU A 21 0.74 8.52 -2.48
C LEU A 21 -0.75 8.69 -2.76
N PHE A 22 -1.62 8.41 -1.77
CA PHE A 22 -3.07 8.58 -1.95
C PHE A 22 -3.49 10.04 -2.09
N ALA A 23 -2.76 10.99 -1.50
CA ALA A 23 -2.98 12.42 -1.75
C ALA A 23 -2.71 12.79 -3.22
N PHE A 24 -1.67 12.23 -3.85
CA PHE A 24 -1.43 12.40 -5.29
C PHE A 24 -2.54 11.77 -6.13
N VAL A 25 -2.99 10.55 -5.78
CA VAL A 25 -4.12 9.90 -6.47
C VAL A 25 -5.39 10.74 -6.36
N ALA A 26 -5.71 11.23 -5.16
CA ALA A 26 -6.87 12.10 -4.94
C ALA A 26 -6.78 13.39 -5.76
N THR A 27 -5.61 14.03 -5.80
CA THR A 27 -5.38 15.24 -6.61
C THR A 27 -5.55 14.97 -8.10
N ALA A 28 -5.01 13.84 -8.59
CA ALA A 28 -5.15 13.44 -9.98
C ALA A 28 -6.62 13.19 -10.34
N LEU A 29 -7.36 12.48 -9.49
CA LEU A 29 -8.79 12.22 -9.69
C LEU A 29 -9.62 13.53 -9.67
N GLN A 30 -9.31 14.46 -8.77
CA GLN A 30 -9.94 15.80 -8.75
C GLN A 30 -9.66 16.58 -10.04
N SER A 31 -8.46 16.46 -10.61
CA SER A 31 -8.13 17.06 -11.90
C SER A 31 -8.98 16.47 -13.04
N LEU A 32 -9.27 15.17 -13.01
CA LEU A 32 -10.14 14.52 -14.00
C LEU A 32 -11.59 15.01 -13.90
N VAL A 33 -12.10 15.22 -12.68
CA VAL A 33 -13.43 15.82 -12.47
C VAL A 33 -13.46 17.26 -12.99
N SER A 34 -12.43 18.05 -12.71
CA SER A 34 -12.33 19.45 -13.16
C SER A 34 -12.29 19.59 -14.68
N LYS A 35 -11.76 18.57 -15.37
CA LYS A 35 -11.74 18.47 -16.85
C LYS A 35 -13.02 17.88 -17.45
N GLY A 36 -14.01 17.51 -16.63
CA GLY A 36 -15.25 16.88 -17.08
C GLY A 36 -15.07 15.44 -17.60
N LEU A 37 -13.96 14.79 -17.27
CA LEU A 37 -13.67 13.40 -17.70
C LEU A 37 -14.27 12.36 -16.74
N VAL A 38 -14.57 12.76 -15.50
CA VAL A 38 -15.17 11.92 -14.46
C VAL A 38 -16.29 12.71 -13.79
N GLU A 39 -17.45 12.07 -13.60
CA GLU A 39 -18.56 12.65 -12.82
C GLU A 39 -18.14 12.81 -11.35
N LYS A 40 -18.54 13.93 -10.74
CA LYS A 40 -18.19 14.23 -9.35
C LYS A 40 -18.74 13.18 -8.40
N GLU A 41 -19.97 12.73 -8.64
CA GLU A 41 -20.67 11.72 -7.84
C GLU A 41 -19.93 10.38 -7.88
N LYS A 42 -19.33 10.02 -9.03
CA LYS A 42 -18.49 8.82 -9.15
C LYS A 42 -17.23 8.93 -8.31
N LEU A 43 -16.56 10.09 -8.33
CA LEU A 43 -15.41 10.33 -7.47
C LEU A 43 -15.77 10.30 -5.98
N GLU A 44 -16.90 10.89 -5.59
CA GLU A 44 -17.36 10.89 -4.20
C GLU A 44 -17.76 9.50 -3.70
N SER A 45 -18.28 8.65 -4.58
CA SER A 45 -18.56 7.24 -4.27
C SER A 45 -17.32 6.33 -4.28
N PHE A 46 -16.19 6.82 -4.80
CA PHE A 46 -14.98 6.03 -4.97
C PHE A 46 -14.26 5.83 -3.63
N ASN A 47 -14.29 4.61 -3.12
CA ASN A 47 -13.60 4.24 -1.89
C ASN A 47 -12.43 3.29 -2.18
N LEU A 48 -11.26 3.57 -1.60
CA LEU A 48 -10.10 2.68 -1.59
C LEU A 48 -9.80 2.29 -0.13
N PRO A 49 -10.30 1.15 0.37
CA PRO A 49 -10.10 0.68 1.73
C PRO A 49 -8.69 0.08 1.89
N ILE A 50 -7.67 0.94 1.77
CA ILE A 50 -6.28 0.56 1.93
C ILE A 50 -5.83 1.02 3.32
N TYR A 51 -5.76 0.06 4.23
CA TYR A 51 -5.24 0.28 5.58
C TYR A 51 -3.90 -0.43 5.72
N GLY A 52 -2.80 0.30 5.52
CA GLY A 52 -1.46 -0.22 5.76
C GLY A 52 -1.21 -0.32 7.27
N ARG A 53 -1.21 -1.52 7.84
CA ARG A 53 -0.96 -1.72 9.28
C ARG A 53 0.48 -1.37 9.66
N SER A 54 0.71 -0.85 10.86
CA SER A 54 2.06 -0.74 11.41
C SER A 54 2.63 -2.13 11.70
N VAL A 55 3.95 -2.20 11.92
CA VAL A 55 4.61 -3.45 12.35
C VAL A 55 4.05 -3.91 13.69
N GLY A 56 3.87 -2.99 14.65
CA GLY A 56 3.26 -3.28 15.95
C GLY A 56 1.83 -3.82 15.83
N GLU A 57 1.00 -3.20 14.99
CA GLU A 57 -0.36 -3.70 14.74
C GLU A 57 -0.38 -5.14 14.19
N VAL A 58 0.62 -5.53 13.40
CA VAL A 58 0.73 -6.90 12.87
C VAL A 58 1.23 -7.87 13.93
N GLU A 59 2.24 -7.48 14.72
CA GLU A 59 2.74 -8.28 15.85
C GLU A 59 1.64 -8.57 16.87
N ASP A 60 0.86 -7.55 17.22
CA ASP A 60 -0.28 -7.67 18.12
C ASP A 60 -1.35 -8.61 17.56
N LEU A 61 -1.67 -8.50 16.27
CA LEU A 61 -2.68 -9.34 15.63
C LEU A 61 -2.26 -10.82 15.58
N VAL A 62 -1.01 -11.08 15.23
CA VAL A 62 -0.47 -12.44 15.17
C VAL A 62 -0.48 -13.06 16.56
N THR A 63 0.00 -12.33 17.56
CA THR A 63 0.01 -12.77 18.96
C THR A 63 -1.40 -13.05 19.49
N GLN A 64 -2.35 -12.14 19.24
CA GLN A 64 -3.74 -12.29 19.66
C GLN A 64 -4.44 -13.47 18.97
N SER A 65 -4.12 -13.73 17.69
CA SER A 65 -4.75 -14.83 16.96
C SER A 65 -4.35 -16.20 17.51
N GLY A 66 -3.11 -16.34 18.00
CA GLY A 66 -2.54 -17.64 18.40
C GLY A 66 -2.45 -18.66 17.25
N LEU A 67 -2.75 -18.25 16.00
CA LEU A 67 -2.79 -19.15 14.85
C LEU A 67 -1.42 -19.31 14.18
N PHE A 68 -0.54 -18.33 14.35
CA PHE A 68 0.77 -18.28 13.70
C PHE A 68 1.85 -17.90 14.70
N SER A 69 3.05 -18.45 14.51
CA SER A 69 4.29 -17.99 15.14
C SER A 69 5.03 -17.05 14.21
N MET A 70 5.58 -15.96 14.75
CA MET A 70 6.35 -14.98 13.99
C MET A 70 7.85 -15.20 14.22
N ASP A 71 8.57 -15.61 13.17
CA ASP A 71 10.02 -15.84 13.24
C ASP A 71 10.82 -14.56 12.96
N LEU A 72 10.34 -13.73 12.04
CA LEU A 72 11.00 -12.51 11.59
C LEU A 72 9.99 -11.56 10.93
N ILE A 73 10.02 -10.30 11.37
CA ILE A 73 9.35 -9.20 10.67
C ILE A 73 10.41 -8.18 10.23
N LYS A 74 10.31 -7.76 8.97
CA LYS A 74 11.19 -6.75 8.38
C LYS A 74 10.35 -5.73 7.65
N GLN A 75 10.66 -4.46 7.89
CA GLN A 75 10.10 -3.33 7.15
C GLN A 75 11.20 -2.70 6.31
N PHE A 76 10.87 -2.35 5.07
CA PHE A 76 11.77 -1.65 4.16
C PHE A 76 10.98 -0.61 3.36
N GLU A 77 11.66 0.47 3.00
CA GLU A 77 11.12 1.49 2.12
C GLU A 77 11.28 1.02 0.67
N MET A 78 10.20 1.12 -0.12
CA MET A 78 10.25 0.83 -1.54
C MET A 78 10.45 2.11 -2.33
N ASN A 79 11.42 2.12 -3.25
CA ASN A 79 11.47 3.13 -4.29
C ASN A 79 10.34 2.85 -5.29
N TRP A 80 9.39 3.78 -5.38
CA TRP A 80 8.25 3.70 -6.27
C TRP A 80 8.48 4.41 -7.62
N ASP A 81 9.57 5.18 -7.74
CA ASP A 81 9.90 5.88 -8.98
C ASP A 81 10.66 4.92 -9.91
N PRO A 82 10.06 4.51 -11.05
CA PRO A 82 10.72 3.65 -12.01
C PRO A 82 11.88 4.34 -12.75
N PHE A 83 12.03 5.66 -12.59
CA PHE A 83 13.10 6.47 -13.20
C PHE A 83 14.12 6.98 -12.18
N ASP A 84 14.00 6.59 -10.90
CA ASP A 84 14.98 6.97 -9.89
C ASP A 84 16.22 6.07 -9.99
N ASP A 85 17.20 6.55 -10.77
CA ASP A 85 18.52 5.95 -10.92
C ASP A 85 19.46 6.25 -9.73
N SER A 86 18.98 6.94 -8.68
CA SER A 86 19.84 7.19 -7.53
C SER A 86 20.16 5.86 -6.84
N GLU A 87 21.45 5.51 -6.79
CA GLU A 87 21.94 4.43 -5.96
C GLU A 87 21.86 4.84 -4.48
N ARG A 88 20.65 5.10 -3.97
CA ARG A 88 20.44 5.16 -2.52
C ARG A 88 20.74 3.77 -2.01
N SER A 89 21.92 3.64 -1.42
CA SER A 89 22.54 2.46 -0.85
C SER A 89 21.79 1.95 0.39
N GLN A 90 20.48 1.73 0.31
CA GLN A 90 19.81 0.82 1.21
C GLN A 90 19.95 -0.59 0.63
N LYS A 91 21.15 -1.16 0.83
CA LYS A 91 21.42 -2.60 0.74
C LYS A 91 20.64 -3.32 1.84
N HIS A 92 19.32 -3.26 1.81
CA HIS A 92 18.51 -4.28 2.46
C HIS A 92 18.40 -5.42 1.45
N GLU A 93 19.09 -6.51 1.77
CA GLU A 93 19.11 -7.77 1.05
C GLU A 93 17.71 -8.40 1.03
N CYS A 94 16.80 -7.79 0.28
CA CYS A 94 15.65 -8.44 -0.32
C CYS A 94 15.86 -8.26 -1.82
N ARG A 95 16.53 -9.24 -2.43
CA ARG A 95 16.69 -9.33 -3.88
C ARG A 95 15.31 -9.21 -4.50
N GLN A 96 15.03 -8.03 -5.04
CA GLN A 96 14.04 -7.75 -6.07
C GLN A 96 12.82 -8.66 -5.96
N VAL A 97 11.89 -8.33 -5.06
CA VAL A 97 10.54 -8.91 -5.10
C VAL A 97 9.85 -8.33 -6.34
N HIS A 98 10.20 -8.87 -7.52
CA HIS A 98 9.43 -8.71 -8.76
C HIS A 98 7.98 -9.21 -8.60
N GLN A 99 7.65 -9.86 -7.48
CA GLN A 99 6.36 -10.46 -7.19
C GLN A 99 5.30 -9.50 -6.59
N ILE A 100 5.57 -8.20 -6.40
CA ILE A 100 4.46 -7.26 -6.07
C ILE A 100 3.57 -6.98 -7.31
N ARG A 101 3.91 -7.54 -8.47
CA ARG A 101 3.07 -7.42 -9.67
C ARG A 101 1.78 -8.27 -9.62
N ALA A 102 1.59 -9.16 -8.64
CA ALA A 102 0.41 -10.03 -8.62
C ALA A 102 -0.61 -9.74 -7.50
N GLU A 103 -0.22 -9.46 -6.26
CA GLU A 103 -1.22 -9.47 -5.17
C GLU A 103 -2.06 -8.19 -5.09
N VAL A 104 -1.47 -7.00 -5.29
CA VAL A 104 -2.26 -5.76 -5.39
C VAL A 104 -3.19 -5.79 -6.60
N PHE A 105 -2.76 -6.43 -7.70
CA PHE A 105 -3.60 -6.64 -8.88
C PHE A 105 -4.63 -7.77 -8.70
N ASN A 106 -4.36 -8.80 -7.90
CA ASN A 106 -5.33 -9.87 -7.59
C ASN A 106 -6.45 -9.40 -6.64
N CYS A 107 -6.30 -8.24 -6.00
CA CYS A 107 -7.43 -7.56 -5.39
C CYS A 107 -8.38 -6.92 -6.43
N LEU A 108 -7.96 -6.64 -7.67
CA LEU A 108 -8.90 -6.15 -8.71
C LEU A 108 -10.05 -7.13 -9.02
N PRO A 109 -9.85 -8.46 -9.13
CA PRO A 109 -10.98 -9.37 -9.29
C PRO A 109 -11.96 -9.33 -8.12
N PHE A 110 -11.49 -9.13 -6.88
CA PHE A 110 -12.37 -8.91 -5.72
C PHE A 110 -13.24 -7.66 -5.92
N TRP A 111 -12.68 -6.59 -6.49
CA TRP A 111 -13.40 -5.37 -6.85
C TRP A 111 -14.35 -5.52 -8.03
N ARG A 112 -14.02 -6.37 -9.02
CA ARG A 112 -14.85 -6.60 -10.21
C ARG A 112 -16.11 -7.42 -9.90
N SER A 113 -16.17 -8.11 -8.76
CA SER A 113 -17.35 -8.88 -8.34
C SER A 113 -18.41 -8.03 -7.63
N HIS A 114 -18.11 -6.79 -7.24
CA HIS A 114 -18.99 -5.97 -6.42
C HIS A 114 -19.42 -4.63 -7.06
N ASN A 115 -19.28 -4.50 -8.39
CA ASN A 115 -19.86 -3.40 -9.17
C ASN A 115 -20.57 -3.92 -10.41
#